data_AF-A0A835LNP4-F1
#
_entry.id   AF-A0A835LNP4-F1
#
_cell.length_a   1.000
_cell.length_b   1.000
_cell.length_c   1.000
_cell.angle_alpha   90.00
_cell.angle_beta   90.00
_cell.angle_gamma   90.00
#
_symmetry.space_group_name_H-M   'P 1'
#
loop_
_entity.id
_entity.type
_entity.pdbx_description
1 polymer ?
#
loop_
_entity_poly.entity_id
_entity_poly.type
_entity_poly.pdbx_seq_one_letter_code
_entity_poly.pdbx_strand_id
1 'polypeptide(L)'
;MSTTYYTCANAFPVFLQERYILMQETAYNAYRRSSYVIARSIDAVPPIILLSIAFASITFFAVGLGGGLSGFAFFFLMTLGAFWAGSSFVTFLSGVIPHVLLGYTIVVAIPSYFLLHLKWILH
;
A
#
# COMPACT_ATOMS: atom_id res chain seq x y z
N MET A 1 11.80 -8.62 2.22
CA MET A 1 10.59 -8.19 2.96
C MET A 1 10.52 -6.68 3.17
N SER A 2 11.62 -5.94 3.35
CA SER A 2 11.55 -4.46 3.48
C SER A 2 11.15 -3.75 2.18
N THR A 3 11.61 -4.24 1.02
CA THR A 3 11.37 -3.65 -0.30
C THR A 3 9.88 -3.52 -0.66
N THR A 4 9.04 -4.48 -0.25
CA THR A 4 7.58 -4.45 -0.45
C THR A 4 6.88 -3.39 0.40
N TYR A 5 7.39 -3.06 1.59
CA TYR A 5 6.86 -1.94 2.37
C TYR A 5 7.27 -0.59 1.77
N TYR A 6 8.48 -0.49 1.24
CA TYR A 6 8.95 0.72 0.55
C TYR A 6 8.14 1.02 -0.72
N THR A 7 7.70 0.01 -1.47
CA THR A 7 6.83 0.22 -2.64
C THR A 7 5.50 0.88 -2.29
N CYS A 8 4.92 0.56 -1.12
CA CYS A 8 3.71 1.24 -0.65
C CYS A 8 4.00 2.69 -0.23
N ALA A 9 5.18 2.96 0.34
CA ALA A 9 5.58 4.29 0.77
C ALA A 9 5.88 5.26 -0.40
N ASN A 10 6.24 4.74 -1.58
CA ASN A 10 6.46 5.57 -2.79
C ASN A 10 5.22 6.35 -3.25
N ALA A 11 4.02 5.92 -2.86
CA ALA A 11 2.79 6.66 -3.17
C ALA A 11 2.66 7.97 -2.36
N PHE A 12 3.33 8.08 -1.22
CA PHE A 12 3.20 9.20 -0.28
C PHE A 12 3.56 10.58 -0.87
N PRO A 13 4.73 10.79 -1.51
CA PRO A 13 5.06 12.08 -2.11
C PRO A 13 4.14 12.45 -3.28
N VAL A 14 3.68 11.46 -4.04
CA VAL A 14 2.75 11.65 -5.16
C VAL A 14 1.41 12.20 -4.66
N PHE A 15 0.86 11.64 -3.58
CA PHE A 15 -0.36 12.14 -2.96
C PHE A 15 -0.24 13.59 -2.47
N LEU A 16 0.91 13.97 -1.89
CA LEU A 16 1.14 15.34 -1.43
C LEU A 16 1.24 16.33 -2.60
N GLN A 17 1.84 15.92 -3.71
CA GLN A 17 1.90 16.72 -4.93
C GLN A 17 0.51 16.89 -5.58
N GLU A 18 -0.26 15.81 -5.72
CA GLU A 18 -1.62 15.85 -6.25
C GLU A 18 -2.55 16.72 -5.41
N ARG A 19 -2.37 16.73 -4.07
CA ARG A 19 -3.12 17.60 -3.16
C ARG A 19 -2.90 19.08 -3.46
N TYR A 20 -1.68 19.50 -3.79
CA TYR A 20 -1.39 20.90 -4.11
C TYR A 20 -2.14 21.34 -5.38
N ILE A 21 -2.15 20.48 -6.40
CA ILE A 21 -2.88 20.71 -7.67
C ILE A 21 -4.40 20.75 -7.40
N LEU A 22 -4.92 19.79 -6.62
CA LEU A 22 -6.34 19.72 -6.30
C LEU A 22 -6.83 20.94 -5.51
N MET A 23 -6.00 21.54 -4.64
CA MET A 23 -6.37 22.78 -3.96
C MET A 23 -6.54 23.94 -4.94
N GLN A 24 -5.70 24.02 -5.97
CA GLN A 24 -5.83 25.03 -7.01
C GLN A 24 -7.10 24.79 -7.84
N GLU A 25 -7.35 23.57 -8.29
CA GLU A 25 -8.54 23.24 -9.10
C GLU A 25 -9.87 23.38 -8.34
N THR A 26 -9.86 23.13 -7.02
CA THR A 26 -11.03 23.35 -6.16
C THR A 26 -11.32 24.85 -6.01
N ALA A 27 -10.28 25.70 -5.98
CA ALA A 27 -10.46 27.16 -5.92
C ALA A 27 -11.13 27.72 -7.20
N TYR A 28 -10.88 27.09 -8.35
CA TYR A 28 -11.56 27.41 -9.61
C TYR A 28 -12.89 26.67 -9.81
N ASN A 29 -13.39 25.94 -8.80
CA ASN A 29 -14.63 25.17 -8.81
C ASN A 29 -14.74 24.17 -9.98
N ALA A 30 -13.61 23.71 -10.52
CA ALA A 30 -13.56 22.83 -11.69
C ALA A 30 -13.77 21.36 -11.33
N TYR A 31 -13.36 20.93 -10.12
CA TYR A 31 -13.41 19.53 -9.69
C TYR A 31 -14.02 19.31 -8.30
N ARG A 32 -14.83 18.24 -8.18
CA ARG A 32 -15.34 17.72 -6.90
C ARG A 32 -14.34 16.76 -6.26
N ARG A 33 -14.10 16.90 -4.96
CA ARG A 33 -13.17 16.06 -4.17
C ARG A 33 -13.48 14.56 -4.25
N SER A 34 -14.75 14.17 -4.36
CA SER A 34 -15.15 12.76 -4.49
C SER A 34 -14.70 12.13 -5.81
N SER A 35 -14.66 12.91 -6.90
CA SER A 35 -14.19 12.43 -8.20
C SER A 35 -12.71 12.03 -8.14
N TYR A 36 -11.91 12.84 -7.45
CA TYR A 36 -10.50 12.56 -7.22
C TYR A 36 -10.28 11.27 -6.41
N VAL A 37 -11.04 11.06 -5.34
CA VAL A 37 -10.90 9.84 -4.51
C VAL A 37 -11.21 8.59 -5.34
N ILE A 38 -12.28 8.60 -6.14
CA ILE A 38 -12.66 7.46 -7.00
C ILE A 38 -11.59 7.21 -8.08
N ALA A 39 -11.15 8.26 -8.77
CA ALA A 39 -10.12 8.16 -9.80
C ALA A 39 -8.82 7.57 -9.23
N ARG A 40 -8.42 8.04 -8.05
CA ARG A 40 -7.22 7.56 -7.35
C ARG A 40 -7.35 6.12 -6.88
N SER A 41 -8.53 5.71 -6.40
CA SER A 41 -8.77 4.31 -6.03
C SER A 41 -8.65 3.39 -7.23
N ILE A 42 -9.17 3.80 -8.40
CA ILE A 42 -9.09 3.01 -9.65
C ILE A 42 -7.63 2.88 -10.11
N ASP A 43 -6.85 3.96 -10.07
CA ASP A 43 -5.43 3.97 -10.48
C ASP A 43 -4.55 3.06 -9.59
N ALA A 44 -4.90 2.92 -8.31
CA ALA A 44 -4.17 2.06 -7.38
C ALA A 44 -4.41 0.54 -7.60
N VAL A 45 -5.51 0.13 -8.24
CA VAL A 45 -5.86 -1.30 -8.36
C VAL A 45 -4.91 -2.10 -9.27
N PRO A 46 -4.60 -1.66 -10.52
CA PRO A 46 -3.73 -2.40 -11.42
C PRO A 46 -2.32 -2.73 -10.86
N PRO A 47 -1.56 -1.77 -10.30
CA PRO A 47 -0.22 -2.06 -9.81
C PRO A 47 -0.24 -3.00 -8.60
N ILE A 48 -1.25 -2.92 -7.73
CA ILE A 48 -1.38 -3.80 -6.56
C ILE A 48 -1.63 -5.25 -7.00
N ILE A 49 -2.49 -5.47 -8.00
CA ILE A 49 -2.75 -6.81 -8.54
C ILE A 49 -1.48 -7.40 -9.16
N LEU A 50 -0.80 -6.63 -10.01
CA LEU A 50 0.41 -7.08 -10.70
C LEU A 50 1.52 -7.45 -9.69
N LEU A 51 1.76 -6.56 -8.71
CA LEU A 51 2.76 -6.79 -7.68
C LEU A 51 2.42 -8.03 -6.83
N SER A 52 1.14 -8.23 -6.50
CA SER A 52 0.68 -9.38 -5.73
C SER A 52 0.86 -10.70 -6.50
N ILE A 53 0.56 -10.72 -7.81
CA ILE A 53 0.74 -11.91 -8.65
C ILE A 53 2.23 -12.23 -8.78
N ALA A 54 3.06 -11.22 -9.08
CA ALA A 54 4.50 -11.40 -9.24
C ALA A 54 5.15 -11.89 -7.93
N PHE A 55 4.74 -11.34 -6.79
CA PHE A 55 5.22 -11.79 -5.49
C PHE A 55 4.76 -13.22 -5.18
N ALA A 56 3.48 -13.52 -5.40
CA ALA A 56 2.92 -14.83 -5.12
C ALA A 56 3.54 -15.93 -5.99
N SER A 57 3.76 -15.67 -7.29
CA SER A 57 4.39 -16.64 -8.17
C SER A 57 5.83 -16.93 -7.75
N ILE A 58 6.66 -15.91 -7.56
CA ILE A 58 8.08 -16.10 -7.21
C ILE A 58 8.20 -16.85 -5.87
N THR A 59 7.45 -16.44 -4.84
CA THR A 59 7.61 -17.00 -3.49
C THR A 59 6.99 -18.38 -3.32
N PHE A 60 5.82 -18.65 -3.92
CA PHE A 60 5.16 -19.95 -3.81
C PHE A 60 6.01 -21.05 -4.47
N PHE A 61 6.56 -20.78 -5.66
CA PHE A 61 7.45 -21.73 -6.33
C PHE A 61 8.81 -21.85 -5.61
N ALA A 62 9.38 -20.77 -5.08
CA ALA A 62 10.68 -20.79 -4.42
C ALA A 62 10.67 -21.50 -3.06
N VAL A 63 9.61 -21.37 -2.27
CA VAL A 63 9.50 -22.03 -0.96
C VAL A 63 9.01 -23.48 -1.09
N GLY A 64 8.45 -23.86 -2.25
CA GLY A 64 7.96 -25.21 -2.50
C GLY A 64 6.73 -25.54 -1.65
N LEU A 65 5.82 -24.57 -1.45
CA LEU A 65 4.60 -24.81 -0.69
C LEU A 65 3.74 -25.88 -1.38
N GLY A 66 3.42 -26.95 -0.66
CA GLY A 66 2.42 -27.93 -1.08
C GLY A 66 1.01 -27.33 -1.01
N GLY A 67 0.17 -27.62 -2.00
CA GLY A 67 -1.21 -27.10 -2.03
C GLY A 67 -1.83 -26.93 -3.42
N GLY A 68 -1.08 -27.18 -4.50
CA GLY A 68 -1.59 -27.09 -5.86
C GLY A 68 -2.17 -25.71 -6.21
N LEU A 69 -3.19 -25.69 -7.07
CA LEU A 69 -3.84 -24.46 -7.55
C LEU A 69 -4.67 -23.75 -6.46
N SER A 70 -5.29 -24.49 -5.53
CA SER A 70 -6.10 -23.93 -4.45
C SER A 70 -5.24 -23.25 -3.38
N GLY A 71 -4.11 -23.87 -3.01
CA GLY A 71 -3.12 -23.26 -2.11
C GLY A 71 -2.52 -21.99 -2.68
N PHE A 72 -2.21 -21.98 -3.99
CA PHE A 72 -1.75 -20.78 -4.69
C PHE A 72 -2.80 -19.66 -4.66
N ALA A 73 -4.06 -19.96 -4.96
CA ALA A 73 -5.14 -18.97 -4.95
C ALA A 73 -5.35 -18.36 -3.55
N PHE A 74 -5.32 -19.17 -2.50
CA PHE A 74 -5.43 -18.67 -1.12
C PHE A 74 -4.25 -17.77 -0.75
N PHE A 75 -3.03 -18.18 -1.08
CA PHE A 75 -1.83 -17.39 -0.82
C PHE A 75 -1.82 -16.07 -1.60
N PHE A 76 -2.28 -16.10 -2.85
CA PHE A 76 -2.45 -14.92 -3.68
C PHE A 76 -3.47 -13.94 -3.09
N LEU A 77 -4.65 -14.42 -2.66
CA LEU A 77 -5.69 -13.58 -2.05
C LEU A 77 -5.21 -12.94 -0.74
N MET A 78 -4.49 -13.69 0.10
CA MET A 78 -3.89 -13.18 1.34
C MET A 78 -2.85 -12.09 1.05
N THR A 79 -1.98 -12.32 0.06
CA THR A 79 -0.97 -11.35 -0.38
C THR A 79 -1.61 -10.08 -0.94
N LEU A 80 -2.62 -10.24 -1.78
CA LEU A 80 -3.39 -9.14 -2.36
C LEU A 80 -4.05 -8.28 -1.26
N GLY A 81 -4.70 -8.92 -0.29
CA GLY A 81 -5.32 -8.24 0.85
C GLY A 81 -4.29 -7.48 1.69
N ALA A 82 -3.10 -8.05 1.91
CA ALA A 82 -2.03 -7.39 2.66
C ALA A 82 -1.52 -6.13 1.95
N PHE A 83 -1.29 -6.19 0.62
CA PHE A 83 -0.88 -5.01 -0.14
C PHE A 83 -1.96 -3.93 -0.18
N TRP A 84 -3.22 -4.31 -0.30
CA TRP A 84 -4.35 -3.38 -0.31
C TRP A 84 -4.54 -2.68 1.04
N ALA A 85 -4.36 -3.42 2.15
CA ALA A 85 -4.36 -2.84 3.50
C ALA A 85 -3.17 -1.89 3.70
N GLY A 86 -1.98 -2.29 3.25
CA GLY A 86 -0.76 -1.48 3.32
C GLY A 86 -0.88 -0.16 2.54
N SER A 87 -1.38 -0.19 1.31
CA SER A 87 -1.61 1.02 0.52
C SER A 87 -2.64 1.95 1.16
N SER A 88 -3.74 1.39 1.68
CA SER A 88 -4.80 2.17 2.34
C SER A 88 -4.28 2.86 3.61
N PHE A 89 -3.44 2.19 4.38
CA PHE A 89 -2.79 2.75 5.56
C PHE A 89 -1.88 3.94 5.21
N VAL A 90 -1.07 3.84 4.15
CA VAL A 90 -0.22 4.94 3.68
C VAL A 90 -1.06 6.12 3.18
N THR A 91 -2.13 5.86 2.43
CA THR A 91 -3.07 6.91 1.98
C THR A 91 -3.74 7.62 3.16
N PHE A 92 -4.14 6.88 4.20
CA PHE A 92 -4.67 7.46 5.43
C PHE A 92 -3.66 8.40 6.11
N LEU A 93 -2.42 7.95 6.30
CA LEU A 93 -1.36 8.77 6.90
C LEU A 93 -1.02 10.01 6.06
N SER A 94 -1.10 9.93 4.73
CA SER A 94 -0.89 11.08 3.83
C SER A 94 -1.95 12.17 4.00
N GLY A 95 -3.17 11.79 4.41
CA GLY A 95 -4.21 12.75 4.79
C GLY A 95 -3.89 13.51 6.09
N VAL A 96 -3.26 12.84 7.05
CA VAL A 96 -2.97 13.38 8.40
C VAL A 96 -1.67 14.20 8.41
N ILE A 97 -0.64 13.75 7.70
CA ILE A 97 0.72 14.28 7.81
C ILE A 97 1.09 15.07 6.54
N PRO A 98 1.27 16.40 6.61
CA PRO A 98 1.63 17.23 5.45
C PRO A 98 3.11 17.16 5.07
N HIS A 99 3.98 16.61 5.93
CA HIS A 99 5.43 16.56 5.71
C HIS A 99 5.89 15.18 5.24
N VAL A 100 6.54 15.14 4.06
CA VAL A 100 7.08 13.93 3.41
C VAL A 100 7.98 13.14 4.36
N LEU A 101 8.99 13.79 4.95
CA LEU A 101 10.01 13.12 5.76
C LEU A 101 9.42 12.46 7.01
N LEU A 102 8.49 13.14 7.69
CA LEU A 102 7.79 12.61 8.87
C LEU A 102 6.81 11.49 8.50
N GLY A 103 6.16 11.59 7.33
CA GLY A 103 5.29 10.53 6.82
C GLY A 103 6.05 9.22 6.62
N TYR A 104 7.22 9.27 5.96
CA TYR A 104 8.04 8.08 5.73
C TYR A 104 8.50 7.40 7.02
N THR A 105 8.94 8.17 8.03
CA THR A 105 9.40 7.59 9.30
C THR A 105 8.25 6.89 10.04
N ILE A 106 7.06 7.49 10.05
CA ILE A 106 5.88 6.92 10.71
C ILE A 106 5.36 5.67 9.98
N VAL A 107 5.31 5.71 8.65
CA VAL A 107 4.91 4.57 7.80
C VAL A 107 5.81 3.36 8.01
N VAL A 108 7.09 3.56 8.32
CA VAL A 108 8.02 2.45 8.62
C VAL A 108 7.95 2.04 10.09
N ALA A 109 7.86 3.00 11.00
CA ALA A 109 7.87 2.74 12.45
C ALA A 109 6.64 1.95 12.92
N ILE A 110 5.43 2.27 12.42
CA ILE A 110 4.20 1.63 12.89
C ILE A 110 4.15 0.13 12.54
N PRO A 111 4.35 -0.31 11.28
CA PRO A 111 4.45 -1.74 10.96
C PRO A 111 5.58 -2.44 11.71
N SER A 112 6.71 -1.76 11.93
CA SER A 112 7.82 -2.33 12.71
C SER A 112 7.42 -2.60 14.16
N TYR A 113 6.66 -1.70 14.78
CA TYR A 113 6.11 -1.90 16.13
C TYR A 113 5.11 -3.06 16.19
N PHE A 114 4.21 -3.16 15.20
CA PHE A 114 3.30 -4.31 15.08
C PHE A 114 4.06 -5.63 14.94
N LEU A 115 5.11 -5.66 14.12
CA LEU A 115 5.96 -6.84 13.96
C LEU A 115 6.66 -7.23 15.26
N LEU A 116 7.14 -6.26 16.06
CA LEU A 116 7.76 -6.54 17.36
C LEU A 116 6.78 -7.18 18.35
N HIS A 117 5.50 -6.82 18.31
CA HIS A 117 4.48 -7.40 19.19
C HIS A 117 3.94 -8.74 18.71
N LEU A 118 4.36 -9.23 17.53
CA LEU A 118 4.05 -10.58 17.11
C LEU A 118 4.80 -11.57 18.01
N LYS A 119 4.03 -12.49 18.60
CA LYS A 119 4.47 -13.52 19.54
C LYS A 119 5.62 -14.42 19.02
N TRP A 120 5.91 -14.36 17.72
CA TRP A 120 6.95 -15.12 17.04
C TRP A 120 8.38 -14.61 17.30
N ILE A 121 8.56 -13.37 17.79
CA ILE A 121 9.88 -12.75 18.03
C ILE A 121 10.25 -12.67 19.52
N LEU A 122 9.26 -12.68 20.42
CA LEU A 122 9.47 -12.53 21.87
C LEU A 122 9.65 -13.86 22.63
N HIS A 123 9.87 -14.96 21.90
CA HIS A 123 10.12 -16.31 22.42
C HIS A 123 11.27 -16.94 21.66
#